data_AF-Q6Q254-F1
#
_entry.id   AF-Q6Q254-F1
#
_cell.length_a   1.000
_cell.length_b   1.000
_cell.length_c   1.000
_cell.angle_alpha   90.00
_cell.angle_beta   90.00
_cell.angle_gamma   90.00
#
_symmetry.space_group_name_H-M   'P 1'
#
loop_
_entity.id
_entity.type
_entity.pdbx_description
1 polymer ?
#
loop_
_entity_poly.entity_id
_entity_poly.type
_entity_poly.pdbx_seq_one_letter_code
_entity_poly.pdbx_strand_id
1 'polypeptide(L)'
;ETPEGQACGLVKNLALMVYITVGSVANPILEFLDEWSTENFEEISPSIIPQATKIFVNGTWVGIHRNTDQLVETLTQLRRQDDVNTEVGIIRDIRLKELRLYTDYGRCSRPLFVVEKLKLLIKKSDILSLQEQNSDESGWHTLVCKGFVEYVDTEEEETTMIAMTINDIIASRHNQIDAYSDTYTHCEIHPSLILGVCASIIPFPDHNQSPRNTYQSAMGKQAMGIYVTNYQLRMDTLAYVLYYPQKPLVTTRAMEHLHFRQLPAGINAIVAIACYSGYNQEDSVIMNQSSIDRGFFRSLFFRSYRDEEKKMGTLVKEDFGRPNRDSTLGMRHGSYEKLDDDGFAPP
;
A
#
# COMPACT_ATOMS: atom_id res chain seq x y z
N GLU A 1 -0.02 -7.09 7.94
CA GLU A 1 0.84 -8.01 7.16
C GLU A 1 2.28 -7.91 7.63
N THR A 2 2.81 -8.98 8.23
CA THR A 2 4.21 -9.06 8.69
C THR A 2 4.69 -10.49 8.43
N PRO A 3 5.97 -10.70 8.07
CA PRO A 3 6.52 -12.05 8.03
C PRO A 3 6.57 -12.65 9.43
N GLU A 4 6.58 -13.99 9.48
CA GLU A 4 6.86 -14.76 10.69
C GLU A 4 8.37 -14.85 10.96
N GLY A 5 8.74 -15.24 12.19
CA GLY A 5 10.13 -15.47 12.59
C GLY A 5 10.86 -14.18 12.98
N GLN A 6 12.16 -14.11 12.65
CA GLN A 6 13.05 -13.03 13.13
C GLN A 6 12.65 -11.64 12.64
N ALA A 7 12.04 -11.55 11.45
CA ALA A 7 11.62 -10.29 10.85
C ALA A 7 10.23 -9.81 11.30
N CYS A 8 9.60 -10.52 12.25
CA CYS A 8 8.28 -10.17 12.75
C CYS A 8 8.28 -8.76 13.36
N GLY A 9 7.42 -7.88 12.85
CA GLY A 9 7.31 -6.49 13.27
C GLY A 9 8.38 -5.54 12.72
N LEU A 10 9.49 -6.07 12.20
CA LEU A 10 10.54 -5.30 11.53
C LEU A 10 10.16 -4.98 10.09
N VAL A 11 9.68 -5.98 9.35
CA VAL A 11 9.21 -5.79 7.97
C VAL A 11 7.72 -5.52 8.01
N LYS A 12 7.34 -4.29 7.62
CA LYS A 12 5.96 -3.83 7.54
C LYS A 12 5.56 -3.61 6.09
N ASN A 13 4.28 -3.71 5.79
CA ASN A 13 3.72 -3.46 4.47
C ASN A 13 2.74 -2.30 4.59
N LEU A 14 2.74 -1.40 3.59
CA LEU A 14 1.83 -0.27 3.52
C LEU A 14 0.38 -0.75 3.28
N ALA A 15 -0.57 -0.01 3.83
CA ALA A 15 -1.98 -0.20 3.52
C ALA A 15 -2.34 0.40 2.15
N LEU A 16 -3.48 0.02 1.58
CA LEU A 16 -3.81 0.29 0.17
C LEU A 16 -3.81 1.77 -0.23
N MET A 17 -4.26 2.67 0.65
CA MET A 17 -4.39 4.11 0.37
C MET A 17 -3.36 4.98 1.09
N VAL A 18 -2.30 4.38 1.64
CA VAL A 18 -1.23 5.17 2.24
C VAL A 18 -0.44 5.87 1.15
N TYR A 19 -0.26 7.17 1.31
CA TYR A 19 0.56 8.03 0.47
C TYR A 19 1.79 8.48 1.27
N ILE A 20 2.97 8.40 0.67
CA ILE A 20 4.21 8.90 1.26
C ILE A 20 4.49 10.27 0.65
N THR A 21 4.61 11.27 1.51
CA THR A 21 4.90 12.65 1.11
C THR A 21 6.26 12.76 0.42
N VAL A 22 6.33 13.55 -0.65
CA VAL A 22 7.55 13.82 -1.42
C VAL A 22 8.25 15.08 -0.91
N GLY A 23 7.51 15.90 -0.16
CA GLY A 23 8.00 17.14 0.46
C GLY A 23 7.81 18.34 -0.44
N SER A 24 7.70 19.51 0.18
CA SER A 24 7.53 20.79 -0.51
C SER A 24 8.45 21.87 0.07
N VAL A 25 8.70 22.91 -0.73
CA VAL A 25 9.49 24.06 -0.28
C VAL A 25 8.73 24.79 0.83
N ALA A 26 9.43 25.13 1.92
CA ALA A 26 8.84 25.81 3.07
C ALA A 26 8.71 27.33 2.89
N ASN A 27 9.47 27.94 1.95
CA ASN A 27 9.50 29.39 1.75
C ASN A 27 8.11 30.02 1.55
N PRO A 28 7.20 29.48 0.72
CA PRO A 28 5.87 30.08 0.56
C PRO A 28 5.07 30.14 1.86
N ILE A 29 5.26 29.15 2.75
CA ILE A 29 4.61 29.13 4.07
C ILE A 29 5.24 30.17 4.99
N LEU A 30 6.56 30.33 4.95
CA LEU A 30 7.26 31.35 5.75
C LEU A 30 6.84 32.77 5.32
N GLU A 31 6.81 33.05 4.01
CA GLU A 31 6.33 34.32 3.47
C GLU A 31 4.87 34.59 3.87
N PHE A 32 4.00 33.57 3.80
CA PHE A 32 2.61 33.68 4.25
C PHE A 32 2.49 33.99 5.74
N LEU A 33 3.32 33.36 6.58
CA LEU A 33 3.32 33.60 8.04
C LEU A 33 3.75 35.03 8.36
N ASP A 34 4.81 35.52 7.71
CA ASP A 34 5.32 36.89 7.88
C ASP A 34 4.25 37.94 7.51
N GLU A 35 3.47 37.70 6.45
CA GLU A 35 2.35 38.57 6.06
C GLU A 35 1.20 38.55 7.08
N TRP A 36 0.96 37.42 7.76
CA TRP A 36 -0.12 37.22 8.72
C TRP A 36 0.20 37.65 10.16
N SER A 37 1.14 38.60 10.32
CA SER A 37 1.49 39.21 11.61
C SER A 37 2.03 38.22 12.64
N THR A 38 2.85 37.24 12.22
CA THR A 38 3.65 36.47 13.16
C THR A 38 4.74 37.36 13.76
N GLU A 39 4.78 37.46 15.10
CA GLU A 39 5.79 38.26 15.79
C GLU A 39 7.11 37.49 15.79
N ASN A 40 8.14 38.07 15.16
CA ASN A 40 9.49 37.52 15.08
C ASN A 40 10.22 37.59 16.41
N PHE A 41 11.23 36.72 16.62
CA PHE A 41 11.98 36.66 17.89
C PHE A 41 12.61 37.98 18.32
N GLU A 42 13.01 38.80 17.35
CA GLU A 42 13.65 40.09 17.61
C GLU A 42 12.67 41.11 18.21
N GLU A 43 11.37 40.91 18.00
CA GLU A 43 10.31 41.85 18.38
C GLU A 43 9.54 41.44 19.64
N ILE A 44 9.67 40.18 20.08
CA ILE A 44 8.86 39.63 21.17
C ILE A 44 9.43 39.93 22.55
N SER A 45 8.55 40.37 23.46
CA SER A 45 8.89 40.44 24.88
C SER A 45 8.68 39.08 25.56
N PRO A 46 9.61 38.60 26.42
CA PRO A 46 9.49 37.30 27.09
C PRO A 46 8.20 37.10 27.91
N SER A 47 7.55 38.19 28.31
CA SER A 47 6.31 38.18 29.08
C SER A 47 5.08 37.70 28.28
N ILE A 48 5.09 37.83 26.96
CA ILE A 48 3.96 37.48 26.08
C ILE A 48 4.00 36.00 25.67
N ILE A 49 5.19 35.39 25.63
CA ILE A 49 5.44 34.01 25.19
C ILE A 49 4.52 32.97 25.87
N PRO A 50 4.26 33.02 27.20
CA PRO A 50 3.39 32.03 27.84
C PRO A 50 1.91 32.15 27.44
N GLN A 51 1.49 33.32 26.95
CA GLN A 51 0.11 33.58 26.56
C GLN A 51 -0.14 33.25 25.09
N ALA A 52 0.85 33.53 24.23
CA ALA A 52 0.78 33.27 22.80
C ALA A 52 1.01 31.80 22.42
N THR A 53 0.66 31.45 21.18
CA THR A 53 0.93 30.14 20.59
C THR A 53 2.27 30.19 19.85
N LYS A 54 3.13 29.20 20.07
CA LYS A 54 4.43 29.06 19.36
C LYS A 54 4.22 28.42 17.99
N ILE A 55 4.81 28.98 16.94
CA ILE A 55 4.71 28.44 15.58
C ILE A 55 6.02 27.78 15.17
N PHE A 56 5.96 26.52 14.78
CA PHE A 56 7.08 25.74 14.28
C PHE A 56 6.88 25.38 12.82
N VAL A 57 7.91 25.54 12.00
CA VAL A 57 7.96 25.06 10.61
C VAL A 57 9.14 24.12 10.49
N ASN A 58 8.87 22.84 10.19
CA ASN A 58 9.88 21.78 10.10
C ASN A 58 10.81 21.71 11.34
N GLY A 59 10.23 21.89 12.54
CA GLY A 59 10.96 21.89 13.82
C GLY A 59 11.67 23.21 14.17
N THR A 60 11.75 24.16 13.24
CA THR A 60 12.28 25.50 13.51
C THR A 60 11.20 26.35 14.14
N TRP A 61 11.43 26.89 15.34
CA TRP A 61 10.53 27.89 15.92
C TRP A 61 10.69 29.17 15.09
N VAL A 62 9.61 29.64 14.44
CA VAL A 62 9.62 30.82 13.55
C VAL A 62 9.16 32.07 14.29
N GLY A 63 8.14 31.95 15.13
CA GLY A 63 7.62 33.09 15.88
C GLY A 63 6.46 32.72 16.80
N ILE A 64 5.72 33.72 17.25
CA ILE A 64 4.51 33.53 18.05
C ILE A 64 3.32 34.18 17.38
N HIS A 65 2.13 33.65 17.68
CA HIS A 65 0.88 34.23 17.21
C HIS A 65 -0.20 34.17 18.30
N ARG A 66 -1.00 35.24 18.36
CA ARG A 66 -2.02 35.42 19.41
C ARG A 66 -3.35 34.75 19.05
N ASN A 67 -3.71 34.71 17.77
CA ASN A 67 -5.00 34.19 17.31
C ASN A 67 -4.84 33.01 16.35
N THR A 68 -4.42 31.87 16.88
CA THR A 68 -4.11 30.70 16.03
C THR A 68 -5.32 29.99 15.46
N ASP A 69 -6.52 30.21 16.01
CA ASP A 69 -7.75 29.64 15.46
C ASP A 69 -7.99 30.10 14.01
N GLN A 70 -7.90 31.41 13.77
CA GLN A 70 -8.11 32.00 12.44
C GLN A 70 -6.99 31.62 11.47
N LEU A 71 -5.75 31.57 11.97
CA LEU A 71 -4.60 31.18 11.15
C LEU A 71 -4.74 29.74 10.65
N VAL A 72 -5.12 28.80 11.52
CA VAL A 72 -5.33 27.40 11.14
C VAL A 72 -6.50 27.26 10.18
N GLU A 73 -7.62 27.94 10.43
CA GLU A 73 -8.77 27.92 9.50
C GLU A 73 -8.38 28.42 8.11
N THR A 74 -7.59 29.50 8.03
CA THR A 74 -7.10 30.06 6.76
C THR A 74 -6.12 29.10 6.07
N LEU A 75 -5.15 28.54 6.79
CA LEU A 75 -4.18 27.57 6.24
C LEU A 75 -4.87 26.31 5.73
N THR A 76 -5.85 25.79 6.45
CA THR A 76 -6.64 24.64 6.01
C THR A 76 -7.46 24.98 4.76
N GLN A 77 -8.04 26.17 4.67
CA GLN A 77 -8.76 26.60 3.46
C GLN A 77 -7.83 26.72 2.25
N LEU A 78 -6.64 27.30 2.41
CA LEU A 78 -5.63 27.40 1.35
C LEU A 78 -5.14 26.02 0.91
N ARG A 79 -4.96 25.08 1.85
CA ARG A 79 -4.63 23.68 1.54
C ARG A 79 -5.73 23.00 0.73
N ARG A 80 -7.00 23.25 1.07
CA ARG A 80 -8.16 22.68 0.37
C ARG A 80 -8.40 23.27 -1.02
N GLN A 81 -7.88 24.47 -1.30
CA GLN A 81 -7.94 25.14 -2.59
C GLN A 81 -6.72 24.84 -3.48
N ASP A 82 -5.76 24.06 -2.99
CA ASP A 82 -4.49 23.72 -3.65
C ASP A 82 -3.54 24.91 -3.82
N ASP A 83 -3.74 26.00 -3.07
CA ASP A 83 -2.80 27.13 -2.99
C ASP A 83 -1.57 26.77 -2.12
N VAL A 84 -1.81 25.96 -1.08
CA VAL A 84 -0.78 25.28 -0.30
C VAL A 84 -0.80 23.81 -0.69
N ASN A 85 0.38 23.22 -0.90
CA ASN A 85 0.48 21.82 -1.28
C ASN A 85 -0.28 20.93 -0.27
N THR A 86 -1.12 20.04 -0.81
CA THR A 86 -1.95 19.09 -0.06
C THR A 86 -1.17 18.18 0.90
N GLU A 87 0.15 18.02 0.68
CA GLU A 87 1.05 17.26 1.56
C GLU A 87 1.45 17.97 2.86
N VAL A 88 1.21 19.28 2.95
CA VAL A 88 1.61 20.07 4.12
C VAL A 88 0.78 19.65 5.33
N GLY A 89 1.46 19.18 6.38
CA GLY A 89 0.82 18.81 7.64
C GLY A 89 0.59 20.05 8.50
N ILE A 90 -0.63 20.21 9.02
CA ILE A 90 -1.01 21.36 9.87
C ILE A 90 -1.51 20.82 11.21
N ILE A 91 -0.71 20.97 12.26
CA ILE A 91 -1.00 20.38 13.58
C ILE A 91 -1.09 21.47 14.63
N ARG A 92 -2.22 21.56 15.31
CA ARG A 92 -2.43 22.50 16.41
C ARG A 92 -2.62 21.75 17.73
N ASP A 93 -1.61 21.83 18.59
CA ASP A 93 -1.70 21.36 19.97
C ASP A 93 -2.24 22.48 20.87
N ILE A 94 -3.52 22.37 21.23
CA ILE A 94 -4.23 23.34 22.09
C ILE A 94 -3.65 23.35 23.51
N ARG A 95 -3.17 22.20 24.00
CA ARG A 95 -2.68 22.04 25.38
C ARG A 95 -1.28 22.63 25.54
N LEU A 96 -0.39 22.38 24.60
CA LEU A 96 0.97 22.92 24.61
C LEU A 96 1.07 24.35 24.06
N LYS A 97 -0.02 24.85 23.46
CA LYS A 97 -0.07 26.12 22.72
C LYS A 97 1.01 26.14 21.63
N GLU A 98 0.97 25.14 20.76
CA GLU A 98 1.90 25.01 19.65
C GLU A 98 1.14 24.78 18.34
N LEU A 99 1.58 25.46 17.29
CA LEU A 99 1.21 25.19 15.92
C LEU A 99 2.44 24.66 15.22
N ARG A 100 2.37 23.44 14.68
CA ARG A 100 3.47 22.79 13.97
C ARG A 100 3.05 22.59 12.51
N LEU A 101 3.89 23.05 11.61
CA LEU A 101 3.73 22.94 10.17
C LEU A 101 4.86 22.08 9.62
N TYR A 102 4.50 21.06 8.84
CA TYR A 102 5.46 20.13 8.26
C TYR A 102 5.35 20.13 6.73
N THR A 103 6.48 20.37 6.07
CA THR A 103 6.65 20.28 4.61
C THR A 103 7.72 19.26 4.23
N ASP A 104 8.19 18.47 5.20
CA ASP A 104 9.17 17.42 5.01
C ASP A 104 8.59 16.23 4.23
N TYR A 105 9.52 15.41 3.75
CA TYR A 105 9.26 14.21 2.95
C TYR A 105 9.30 12.95 3.81
N GLY A 106 8.67 11.88 3.34
CA GLY A 106 8.72 10.57 3.98
C GLY A 106 7.67 10.33 5.08
N ARG A 107 6.81 11.33 5.38
CA ARG A 107 5.64 11.14 6.24
C ARG A 107 4.61 10.26 5.53
N CYS A 108 4.01 9.35 6.29
CA CYS A 108 2.87 8.56 5.84
C CYS A 108 1.60 9.36 6.07
N SER A 109 0.81 9.52 5.01
CA SER A 109 -0.49 10.19 5.03
C SER A 109 -1.55 9.29 4.42
N ARG A 110 -2.81 9.53 4.77
CA ARG A 110 -3.95 8.82 4.20
C ARG A 110 -5.09 9.79 3.89
N PRO A 111 -5.79 9.61 2.77
CA PRO A 111 -6.90 10.48 2.41
C PRO A 111 -8.14 10.15 3.22
N LEU A 112 -8.78 11.18 3.77
CA LEU A 112 -10.04 11.10 4.49
C LEU A 112 -11.07 12.06 3.89
N PHE A 113 -12.36 11.75 4.07
CA PHE A 113 -13.41 12.69 3.70
C PHE A 113 -13.52 13.80 4.74
N VAL A 114 -13.65 15.04 4.25
CA VAL A 114 -13.83 16.21 5.11
C VAL A 114 -15.27 16.30 5.62
N VAL A 115 -15.42 16.52 6.92
CA VAL A 115 -16.71 16.71 7.60
C VAL A 115 -16.78 18.12 8.16
N GLU A 116 -17.81 18.87 7.76
CA GLU A 116 -18.11 20.19 8.30
C GLU A 116 -19.52 20.22 8.90
N LYS A 117 -19.65 20.73 10.12
CA LYS A 117 -20.95 20.87 10.82
C LYS A 117 -21.73 19.54 10.83
N LEU A 118 -21.04 18.43 11.09
CA LEU A 118 -21.58 17.06 11.05
C LEU A 118 -22.21 16.68 9.71
N LYS A 119 -21.69 17.21 8.59
CA LYS A 119 -22.07 16.81 7.22
C LYS A 119 -20.82 16.56 6.39
N LEU A 120 -20.85 15.51 5.58
CA LEU A 120 -19.84 15.30 4.54
C LEU A 120 -19.95 16.41 3.50
N LEU A 121 -18.80 16.94 3.07
CA LEU A 121 -18.76 17.92 1.98
C LEU A 121 -19.10 17.27 0.63
N ILE A 122 -18.64 16.04 0.41
CA ILE A 122 -18.94 15.27 -0.79
C ILE A 122 -20.43 14.91 -0.86
N LYS A 123 -21.06 15.17 -2.01
CA LYS A 123 -22.48 14.85 -2.25
C LYS A 123 -22.63 13.74 -3.27
N LYS A 124 -23.83 13.16 -3.32
CA LYS A 124 -24.19 12.14 -4.32
C LYS A 124 -24.05 12.64 -5.77
N SER A 125 -24.29 13.92 -6.02
CA SER A 125 -24.08 14.53 -7.35
C SER A 125 -22.64 14.42 -7.82
N ASP A 126 -21.68 14.64 -6.93
CA ASP A 126 -20.25 14.57 -7.25
C ASP A 126 -19.83 13.12 -7.54
N ILE A 127 -20.39 12.16 -6.79
CA ILE A 127 -20.17 10.73 -7.02
C ILE A 127 -20.74 10.29 -8.38
N LEU A 128 -21.94 10.75 -8.74
CA LEU A 128 -22.53 10.46 -10.05
C LEU A 128 -21.69 11.06 -11.18
N SER A 129 -21.23 12.30 -11.01
CA SER A 129 -20.31 12.94 -11.97
C SER A 129 -19.02 12.14 -12.18
N LEU A 130 -18.47 11.55 -11.12
CA LEU A 130 -17.28 10.70 -11.21
C LEU A 130 -17.56 9.36 -11.90
N GLN A 131 -18.75 8.79 -11.74
CA GLN A 131 -19.14 7.54 -12.39
C GLN A 131 -19.40 7.72 -13.89
N GLU A 132 -19.86 8.90 -14.31
CA GLU A 132 -20.08 9.23 -15.72
C GLU A 132 -18.76 9.55 -16.44
N GLN A 133 -17.79 10.16 -15.74
CA GLN A 133 -16.43 10.45 -16.23
C GLN A 133 -15.54 9.20 -16.16
N ASN A 134 -15.83 8.21 -17.00
CA ASN A 134 -15.19 6.89 -17.01
C ASN A 134 -13.68 6.82 -17.38
N SER A 135 -12.90 7.92 -17.41
CA SER A 135 -11.55 7.83 -18.01
C SER A 135 -10.45 8.81 -17.63
N ASP A 136 -10.64 9.83 -16.80
CA ASP A 136 -9.57 10.82 -16.61
C ASP A 136 -8.97 10.75 -15.20
N GLU A 137 -7.64 10.61 -15.13
CA GLU A 137 -6.81 10.70 -13.91
C GLU A 137 -7.07 11.99 -13.10
N SER A 138 -7.72 12.98 -13.72
CA SER A 138 -8.16 14.23 -13.09
C SER A 138 -9.30 14.05 -12.08
N GLY A 139 -10.02 12.91 -12.05
CA GLY A 139 -11.17 12.73 -11.17
C GLY A 139 -10.81 12.81 -9.68
N TRP A 140 -9.75 12.11 -9.27
CA TRP A 140 -9.27 12.15 -7.89
C TRP A 140 -8.69 13.53 -7.54
N HIS A 141 -7.85 14.06 -8.42
CA HIS A 141 -7.29 15.41 -8.26
C HIS A 141 -8.39 16.47 -8.08
N THR A 142 -9.48 16.37 -8.86
CA THR A 142 -10.63 17.28 -8.75
C THR A 142 -11.33 17.17 -7.39
N LEU A 143 -11.40 15.98 -6.79
CA LEU A 143 -11.95 15.83 -5.44
C LEU A 143 -11.09 16.51 -4.38
N VAL A 144 -9.76 16.40 -4.53
CA VAL A 144 -8.79 17.01 -3.62
C VAL A 144 -8.82 18.54 -3.77
N CYS A 145 -8.76 19.09 -4.98
CA CYS A 145 -8.83 20.54 -5.22
C CYS A 145 -10.19 21.17 -4.85
N LYS A 146 -11.27 20.38 -4.81
CA LYS A 146 -12.57 20.82 -4.29
C LYS A 146 -12.64 20.80 -2.76
N GLY A 147 -11.59 20.32 -2.09
CA GLY A 147 -11.54 20.18 -0.63
C GLY A 147 -12.46 19.09 -0.08
N PHE A 148 -12.90 18.13 -0.89
CA PHE A 148 -13.76 17.04 -0.43
C PHE A 148 -12.97 15.94 0.30
N VAL A 149 -11.70 15.78 -0.08
CA VAL A 149 -10.77 14.81 0.47
C VAL A 149 -9.51 15.54 0.91
N GLU A 150 -9.00 15.17 2.07
CA GLU A 150 -7.83 15.78 2.68
C GLU A 150 -6.83 14.67 3.08
N TYR A 151 -5.55 14.89 2.81
CA TYR A 151 -4.49 13.98 3.24
C TYR A 151 -4.12 14.30 4.68
N VAL A 152 -4.32 13.33 5.56
CA VAL A 152 -4.02 13.47 6.99
C VAL A 152 -2.81 12.60 7.30
N ASP A 153 -1.78 13.21 7.86
CA ASP A 153 -0.59 12.51 8.34
C ASP A 153 -0.76 11.99 9.77
N THR A 154 0.22 11.25 10.26
CA THR A 154 0.14 10.61 11.60
C THR A 154 0.12 11.60 12.76
N GLU A 155 0.75 12.78 12.61
CA GLU A 155 0.79 13.79 13.68
C GLU A 155 -0.51 14.60 13.69
N GLU A 156 -1.04 14.93 12.52
CA GLU A 156 -2.33 15.59 12.36
C GLU A 156 -3.46 14.69 12.83
N GLU A 157 -3.36 13.37 12.60
CA GLU A 157 -4.32 12.37 13.06
C GLU A 157 -4.56 12.46 14.58
N GLU A 158 -3.54 12.75 15.40
CA GLU A 158 -3.69 12.90 16.87
C GLU A 158 -4.63 14.04 17.28
N THR A 159 -4.79 15.05 16.42
CA THR A 159 -5.64 16.24 16.69
C THR A 159 -7.01 16.16 16.02
N THR A 160 -7.25 15.18 15.17
CA THR A 160 -8.50 15.03 14.41
C THR A 160 -9.46 14.01 15.04
N MET A 161 -10.75 14.16 14.78
CA MET A 161 -11.77 13.20 15.19
C MET A 161 -12.39 12.56 13.94
N ILE A 162 -12.12 11.27 13.75
CA ILE A 162 -12.49 10.54 12.53
C ILE A 162 -13.70 9.64 12.79
N ALA A 163 -14.74 9.77 11.96
CA ALA A 163 -15.88 8.84 11.94
C ALA A 163 -15.54 7.58 11.14
N MET A 164 -15.86 6.39 11.67
CA MET A 164 -15.61 5.12 10.99
C MET A 164 -16.59 4.89 9.83
N THR A 165 -17.84 5.30 10.01
CA THR A 165 -18.88 5.19 9.00
C THR A 165 -19.70 6.47 8.90
N ILE A 166 -20.33 6.67 7.75
CA ILE A 166 -21.26 7.80 7.52
C ILE A 166 -22.44 7.73 8.51
N ASN A 167 -22.82 6.54 8.94
CA ASN A 167 -23.92 6.34 9.90
C ASN A 167 -23.60 6.96 11.26
N ASP A 168 -22.34 6.97 11.68
CA ASP A 168 -21.92 7.55 12.96
C ASP A 168 -22.14 9.07 12.97
N ILE A 169 -21.86 9.72 11.83
CA ILE A 169 -22.12 11.16 11.62
C ILE A 169 -23.62 11.45 11.63
N ILE A 170 -24.41 10.60 10.98
CA ILE A 170 -25.88 10.74 10.94
C ILE A 170 -26.47 10.55 12.34
N ALA A 171 -26.00 9.54 13.09
CA ALA A 171 -26.43 9.29 14.46
C ALA A 171 -26.11 10.47 15.37
N SER A 172 -24.90 11.02 15.27
CA SER A 172 -24.48 12.23 15.97
C SER A 172 -25.35 13.44 15.69
N ARG A 173 -25.81 13.60 14.44
CA ARG A 173 -26.72 14.68 14.07
C ARG A 173 -28.13 14.53 14.67
N HIS A 174 -28.64 13.30 14.77
CA HIS A 174 -30.01 13.05 15.22
C HIS A 174 -30.12 12.94 16.74
N ASN A 175 -29.20 12.23 17.39
CA ASN A 175 -29.22 11.93 18.81
C ASN A 175 -27.88 12.28 19.45
N GLN A 176 -27.69 13.55 19.81
CA GLN A 176 -26.46 14.01 20.49
C GLN A 176 -26.19 13.32 21.84
N ILE A 177 -27.22 12.75 22.47
CA ILE A 177 -27.11 12.12 23.79
C ILE A 177 -26.53 10.70 23.72
N ASP A 178 -26.89 9.94 22.68
CA ASP A 178 -26.42 8.56 22.49
C ASP A 178 -25.21 8.46 21.57
N ALA A 179 -24.86 9.55 20.88
CA ALA A 179 -23.73 9.59 19.97
C ALA A 179 -22.41 9.65 20.74
N TYR A 180 -21.40 8.94 20.20
CA TYR A 180 -20.08 8.89 20.80
C TYR A 180 -19.36 10.26 20.79
N SER A 181 -19.53 11.03 19.70
CA SER A 181 -18.92 12.34 19.51
C SER A 181 -19.79 13.22 18.62
N ASP A 182 -19.77 14.52 18.86
CA ASP A 182 -20.41 15.58 18.09
C ASP A 182 -19.39 16.49 17.36
N THR A 183 -18.09 16.18 17.48
CA THR A 183 -16.98 17.00 16.99
C THR A 183 -16.18 16.34 15.86
N TYR A 184 -16.81 15.46 15.09
CA TYR A 184 -16.17 14.81 13.93
C TYR A 184 -15.65 15.85 12.92
N THR A 185 -14.36 15.75 12.60
CA THR A 185 -13.67 16.59 11.59
C THR A 185 -13.51 15.85 10.26
N HIS A 186 -13.36 14.53 10.31
CA HIS A 186 -13.15 13.69 9.13
C HIS A 186 -13.99 12.41 9.20
N CYS A 187 -14.07 11.71 8.06
CA CYS A 187 -14.71 10.41 7.94
C CYS A 187 -13.83 9.47 7.11
N GLU A 188 -13.75 8.21 7.53
CA GLU A 188 -13.14 7.15 6.74
C GLU A 188 -13.86 6.97 5.40
N ILE A 189 -13.08 6.76 4.35
CA ILE A 189 -13.63 6.43 3.02
C ILE A 189 -14.24 5.03 3.07
N HIS A 190 -13.48 4.06 3.58
CA HIS A 190 -13.94 2.70 3.84
C HIS A 190 -12.99 1.98 4.80
N PRO A 191 -13.48 1.31 5.87
CA PRO A 191 -12.62 0.66 6.87
C PRO A 191 -11.66 -0.40 6.33
N SER A 192 -11.99 -1.06 5.20
CA SER A 192 -11.11 -2.09 4.62
C SER A 192 -9.80 -1.54 4.08
N LEU A 193 -9.68 -0.23 3.91
CA LEU A 193 -8.47 0.42 3.37
C LEU A 193 -7.30 0.40 4.34
N ILE A 194 -7.53 -0.01 5.59
CA ILE A 194 -6.48 -0.32 6.57
C ILE A 194 -5.65 -1.57 6.19
N LEU A 195 -6.20 -2.43 5.33
CA LEU A 195 -5.52 -3.65 4.90
C LEU A 195 -4.46 -3.33 3.84
N GLY A 196 -3.40 -4.14 3.78
CA GLY A 196 -2.43 -4.13 2.68
C GLY A 196 -2.88 -5.05 1.53
N VAL A 197 -1.95 -5.33 0.61
CA VAL A 197 -2.24 -6.14 -0.58
C VAL A 197 -2.60 -7.59 -0.23
N CYS A 198 -1.83 -8.25 0.63
CA CYS A 198 -2.00 -9.68 0.92
C CYS A 198 -3.18 -9.96 1.86
N ALA A 199 -3.52 -9.03 2.74
CA ALA A 199 -4.66 -9.14 3.64
C ALA A 199 -5.96 -8.80 2.91
N SER A 200 -5.91 -7.94 1.89
CA SER A 200 -7.06 -7.57 1.07
C SER A 200 -7.61 -8.71 0.23
N ILE A 201 -6.83 -9.77 -0.01
CA ILE A 201 -7.29 -10.97 -0.73
C ILE A 201 -7.94 -12.01 0.18
N ILE A 202 -7.94 -11.80 1.51
CA ILE A 202 -8.56 -12.72 2.46
C ILE A 202 -10.08 -12.48 2.46
N PRO A 203 -10.92 -13.49 2.17
CA PRO A 203 -12.36 -13.35 2.31
C PRO A 203 -12.74 -13.33 3.80
N PHE A 204 -13.61 -12.39 4.19
CA PHE A 204 -14.14 -12.22 5.55
C PHE A 204 -13.05 -12.27 6.66
N PRO A 205 -12.01 -11.40 6.59
CA PRO A 205 -10.91 -11.42 7.55
C PRO A 205 -11.35 -11.04 8.97
N ASP A 206 -12.47 -10.33 9.10
CA ASP A 206 -13.14 -9.94 10.34
C ASP A 206 -13.79 -11.12 11.10
N HIS A 207 -14.04 -12.24 10.41
CA HIS A 207 -14.58 -13.47 11.02
C HIS A 207 -13.50 -14.49 11.37
N ASN A 208 -12.22 -14.16 11.10
CA ASN A 208 -11.08 -15.01 11.37
C ASN A 208 -10.30 -14.55 12.60
N GLN A 209 -9.68 -15.50 13.29
CA GLN A 209 -8.71 -15.20 14.33
C GLN A 209 -7.48 -14.50 13.72
N SER A 210 -7.05 -13.37 14.30
CA SER A 210 -5.98 -12.51 13.77
C SER A 210 -4.69 -13.26 13.32
N PRO A 211 -4.10 -14.16 14.14
CA PRO A 211 -2.99 -15.02 13.70
C PRO A 211 -3.19 -15.74 12.36
N ARG A 212 -4.38 -16.24 12.05
CA ARG A 212 -4.67 -16.93 10.78
C ARG A 212 -4.61 -15.99 9.58
N ASN A 213 -5.03 -14.74 9.76
CA ASN A 213 -4.90 -13.72 8.72
C ASN A 213 -3.42 -13.39 8.43
N THR A 214 -2.59 -13.35 9.47
CA THR A 214 -1.14 -13.15 9.32
C THR A 214 -0.50 -14.32 8.55
N TYR A 215 -0.85 -15.56 8.89
CA TYR A 215 -0.37 -16.75 8.17
C TYR A 215 -0.77 -16.74 6.70
N GLN A 216 -2.03 -16.43 6.41
CA GLN A 216 -2.50 -16.34 5.03
C GLN A 216 -1.77 -15.25 4.24
N SER A 217 -1.45 -14.12 4.89
CA SER A 217 -0.69 -13.03 4.25
C SER A 217 0.73 -13.46 3.87
N ALA A 218 1.35 -14.35 4.64
CA ALA A 218 2.66 -14.93 4.33
C ALA A 218 2.56 -16.02 3.26
N MET A 219 1.62 -16.97 3.42
CA MET A 219 1.41 -18.09 2.50
C MET A 219 0.98 -17.63 1.10
N GLY A 220 0.21 -16.53 1.01
CA GLY A 220 -0.22 -15.96 -0.27
C GLY A 220 0.95 -15.61 -1.20
N LYS A 221 2.13 -15.28 -0.65
CA LYS A 221 3.35 -14.97 -1.44
C LYS A 221 3.98 -16.21 -2.08
N GLN A 222 3.60 -17.41 -1.63
CA GLN A 222 4.09 -18.69 -2.14
C GLN A 222 3.12 -19.32 -3.15
N ALA A 223 1.94 -18.71 -3.35
CA ALA A 223 0.94 -19.24 -4.26
C ALA A 223 1.45 -19.25 -5.71
N MET A 224 1.07 -20.29 -6.45
CA MET A 224 1.37 -20.41 -7.87
C MET A 224 0.22 -19.86 -8.71
N GLY A 225 0.56 -19.09 -9.74
CA GLY A 225 -0.41 -18.46 -10.63
C GLY A 225 0.26 -18.00 -11.90
N ILE A 226 -0.38 -17.07 -12.59
CA ILE A 226 0.27 -16.30 -13.65
C ILE A 226 0.84 -15.04 -13.00
N TYR A 227 2.17 -14.99 -12.86
CA TYR A 227 2.83 -13.85 -12.22
C TYR A 227 2.97 -12.64 -13.17
N VAL A 228 3.11 -12.89 -14.48
CA VAL A 228 3.14 -11.87 -15.54
C VAL A 228 2.68 -12.49 -16.86
N THR A 229 2.12 -11.71 -17.79
CA THR A 229 1.60 -12.23 -19.07
C THR A 229 2.69 -12.56 -20.08
N ASN A 230 3.82 -11.84 -20.07
CA ASN A 230 4.94 -12.06 -21.00
C ASN A 230 5.97 -13.09 -20.49
N TYR A 231 5.57 -13.99 -19.58
CA TYR A 231 6.47 -14.96 -18.97
C TYR A 231 7.17 -15.89 -19.98
N GLN A 232 6.54 -16.16 -21.14
CA GLN A 232 7.12 -17.00 -22.20
C GLN A 232 8.33 -16.36 -22.89
N LEU A 233 8.40 -15.03 -22.93
CA LEU A 233 9.51 -14.29 -23.53
C LEU A 233 10.59 -13.93 -22.50
N ARG A 234 10.28 -14.08 -21.22
CA ARG A 234 11.11 -13.62 -20.11
C ARG A 234 11.99 -14.77 -19.59
N MET A 235 13.30 -14.54 -19.59
CA MET A 235 14.27 -15.50 -19.06
C MET A 235 14.50 -15.28 -17.56
N ASP A 236 13.54 -15.70 -16.73
CA ASP A 236 13.67 -15.71 -15.28
C ASP A 236 14.42 -16.96 -14.78
N THR A 237 15.15 -16.85 -13.67
CA THR A 237 15.91 -17.98 -13.08
C THR A 237 14.99 -19.15 -12.70
N LEU A 238 13.85 -18.84 -12.08
CA LEU A 238 12.84 -19.82 -11.68
C LEU A 238 11.47 -19.21 -11.95
N ALA A 239 10.59 -19.96 -12.61
CA ALA A 239 9.20 -19.57 -12.78
C ALA A 239 8.26 -20.76 -12.59
N TYR A 240 7.16 -20.52 -11.89
CA TYR A 240 6.08 -21.47 -11.69
C TYR A 240 4.80 -20.89 -12.29
N VAL A 241 4.20 -21.59 -13.24
CA VAL A 241 2.98 -21.14 -13.91
C VAL A 241 1.92 -22.21 -13.85
N LEU A 242 0.75 -21.87 -13.31
CA LEU A 242 -0.38 -22.79 -13.23
C LEU A 242 -1.05 -22.95 -14.61
N TYR A 243 -1.43 -24.17 -15.00
CA TYR A 243 -2.05 -24.42 -16.31
C TYR A 243 -3.42 -23.74 -16.45
N TYR A 244 -4.27 -23.90 -15.44
CA TYR A 244 -5.67 -23.46 -15.46
C TYR A 244 -6.03 -22.66 -14.21
N PRO A 245 -5.48 -21.43 -14.05
CA PRO A 245 -5.83 -20.57 -12.94
C PRO A 245 -7.28 -20.11 -13.07
N GLN A 246 -8.01 -20.07 -11.96
CA GLN A 246 -9.42 -19.69 -11.91
C GLN A 246 -9.64 -18.47 -11.05
N LYS A 247 -10.60 -17.65 -11.45
CA LYS A 247 -11.08 -16.53 -10.65
C LYS A 247 -11.79 -17.08 -9.40
N PRO A 248 -11.49 -16.57 -8.20
CA PRO A 248 -12.17 -17.02 -6.99
C PRO A 248 -13.67 -16.68 -7.06
N LEU A 249 -14.52 -17.59 -6.55
CA LEU A 249 -15.97 -17.36 -6.49
C LEU A 249 -16.33 -16.28 -5.46
N VAL A 250 -15.64 -16.28 -4.32
CA VAL A 250 -15.80 -15.29 -3.26
C VAL A 250 -14.67 -14.28 -3.38
N THR A 251 -15.01 -13.03 -3.67
CA THR A 251 -14.06 -11.93 -3.90
C THR A 251 -14.29 -10.78 -2.94
N THR A 252 -13.21 -10.11 -2.54
CA THR A 252 -13.29 -8.80 -1.90
C THR A 252 -13.37 -7.70 -2.97
N ARG A 253 -13.87 -6.51 -2.62
CA ARG A 253 -13.88 -5.36 -3.55
C ARG A 253 -12.45 -4.91 -3.91
N ALA A 254 -11.52 -5.01 -2.96
CA ALA A 254 -10.12 -4.65 -3.17
C ALA A 254 -9.43 -5.51 -4.25
N MET A 255 -9.85 -6.77 -4.45
CA MET A 255 -9.30 -7.63 -5.51
C MET A 255 -9.50 -7.07 -6.92
N GLU A 256 -10.51 -6.23 -7.13
CA GLU A 256 -10.76 -5.59 -8.42
C GLU A 256 -9.65 -4.59 -8.76
N HIS A 257 -9.28 -3.74 -7.78
CA HIS A 257 -8.19 -2.76 -7.90
C HIS A 257 -6.81 -3.41 -7.97
N LEU A 258 -6.62 -4.57 -7.34
CA LEU A 258 -5.37 -5.33 -7.40
C LEU A 258 -5.24 -6.17 -8.69
N HIS A 259 -6.23 -6.12 -9.59
CA HIS A 259 -6.29 -6.94 -10.80
C HIS A 259 -6.17 -8.45 -10.56
N PHE A 260 -6.48 -8.92 -9.35
CA PHE A 260 -6.38 -10.34 -8.97
C PHE A 260 -7.34 -11.22 -9.77
N ARG A 261 -8.45 -10.63 -10.24
CA ARG A 261 -9.39 -11.31 -11.14
C ARG A 261 -8.81 -11.53 -12.54
N GLN A 262 -7.86 -10.71 -12.98
CA GLN A 262 -7.21 -10.83 -14.29
C GLN A 262 -6.05 -11.83 -14.22
N LEU A 263 -5.28 -11.79 -13.13
CA LEU A 263 -4.14 -12.68 -12.86
C LEU A 263 -4.37 -13.50 -11.59
N PRO A 264 -5.25 -14.53 -11.62
CA PRO A 264 -5.52 -15.35 -10.45
C PRO A 264 -4.37 -16.32 -10.14
N ALA A 265 -4.25 -16.65 -8.85
CA ALA A 265 -3.23 -17.56 -8.31
C ALA A 265 -3.85 -18.74 -7.54
N GLY A 266 -4.80 -19.45 -8.16
CA GLY A 266 -5.47 -20.59 -7.55
C GLY A 266 -6.52 -21.25 -8.43
N ILE A 267 -7.20 -22.28 -7.89
CA ILE A 267 -8.29 -23.01 -8.54
C ILE A 267 -9.43 -23.16 -7.52
N ASN A 268 -10.68 -23.02 -7.95
CA ASN A 268 -11.82 -23.33 -7.09
C ASN A 268 -11.94 -24.85 -6.93
N ALA A 269 -11.79 -25.34 -5.70
CA ALA A 269 -11.89 -26.75 -5.37
C ALA A 269 -13.22 -27.05 -4.68
N ILE A 270 -13.78 -28.24 -4.94
CA ILE A 270 -14.88 -28.78 -4.12
C ILE A 270 -14.24 -29.46 -2.91
N VAL A 271 -14.52 -28.95 -1.72
CA VAL A 271 -13.95 -29.43 -0.45
C VAL A 271 -15.04 -30.07 0.38
N ALA A 272 -14.77 -31.26 0.92
CA ALA A 272 -15.63 -31.96 1.87
C ALA A 272 -14.90 -32.07 3.23
N ILE A 273 -15.54 -31.59 4.29
CA ILE A 273 -15.00 -31.68 5.66
C ILE A 273 -15.61 -32.92 6.30
N ALA A 274 -14.86 -34.03 6.29
CA ALA A 274 -15.29 -35.31 6.86
C ALA A 274 -14.09 -36.14 7.29
N CYS A 275 -14.26 -36.99 8.31
CA CYS A 275 -13.28 -38.02 8.64
C CYS A 275 -13.40 -39.16 7.63
N TYR A 276 -12.39 -39.39 6.80
CA TYR A 276 -12.42 -40.43 5.77
C TYR A 276 -11.09 -41.18 5.72
N SER A 277 -11.13 -42.51 5.85
CA SER A 277 -9.97 -43.43 5.72
C SER A 277 -8.77 -43.20 6.66
N GLY A 278 -8.77 -42.15 7.49
CA GLY A 278 -7.69 -41.81 8.41
C GLY A 278 -6.50 -41.08 7.78
N TYR A 279 -6.42 -41.00 6.45
CA TYR A 279 -5.34 -40.32 5.71
C TYR A 279 -5.49 -38.79 5.62
N ASN A 280 -6.43 -38.20 6.35
CA ASN A 280 -6.65 -36.75 6.42
C ASN A 280 -6.50 -36.19 7.85
N GLN A 281 -5.70 -36.86 8.69
CA GLN A 281 -5.35 -36.42 10.04
C GLN A 281 -4.09 -35.55 10.04
N GLU A 282 -3.85 -34.77 11.10
CA GLU A 282 -2.62 -33.97 11.26
C GLU A 282 -2.29 -33.08 10.04
N ASP A 283 -3.25 -32.24 9.64
CA ASP A 283 -3.16 -31.31 8.50
C ASP A 283 -2.90 -31.94 7.11
N SER A 284 -3.07 -33.26 6.99
CA SER A 284 -3.06 -33.94 5.68
C SER A 284 -4.40 -33.84 4.95
N VAL A 285 -4.35 -33.82 3.61
CA VAL A 285 -5.53 -33.72 2.74
C VAL A 285 -5.55 -34.85 1.72
N ILE A 286 -6.74 -35.42 1.50
CA ILE A 286 -6.96 -36.44 0.46
C ILE A 286 -7.44 -35.74 -0.80
N MET A 287 -6.78 -36.03 -1.93
CA MET A 287 -7.14 -35.50 -3.24
C MET A 287 -7.75 -36.57 -4.15
N ASN A 288 -8.66 -36.14 -5.03
CA ASN A 288 -9.27 -37.03 -6.01
C ASN A 288 -8.31 -37.29 -7.19
N GLN A 289 -7.82 -38.52 -7.32
CA GLN A 289 -6.91 -38.92 -8.40
C GLN A 289 -7.49 -38.63 -9.80
N SER A 290 -8.77 -38.93 -10.04
CA SER A 290 -9.39 -38.68 -11.34
C SER A 290 -9.43 -37.19 -11.71
N SER A 291 -9.45 -36.28 -10.73
CA SER A 291 -9.33 -34.84 -10.99
C SER A 291 -7.90 -34.45 -11.35
N ILE A 292 -6.91 -35.03 -10.66
CA ILE A 292 -5.48 -34.82 -10.95
C ILE A 292 -5.14 -35.30 -12.37
N ASP A 293 -5.66 -36.47 -12.76
CA ASP A 293 -5.46 -37.03 -14.10
C ASP A 293 -6.02 -36.11 -15.20
N ARG A 294 -7.07 -35.33 -14.89
CA ARG A 294 -7.67 -34.32 -15.77
C ARG A 294 -6.91 -32.97 -15.75
N GLY A 295 -5.83 -32.86 -15.00
CA GLY A 295 -4.99 -31.66 -14.93
C GLY A 295 -5.27 -30.72 -13.76
N PHE A 296 -6.00 -31.15 -12.73
CA PHE A 296 -6.22 -30.36 -11.52
C PHE A 296 -4.87 -30.01 -10.85
N PHE A 297 -4.63 -28.73 -10.61
CA PHE A 297 -3.37 -28.16 -10.08
C PHE A 297 -2.09 -28.49 -10.86
N ARG A 298 -2.18 -28.87 -12.15
CA ARG A 298 -0.97 -29.05 -12.98
C ARG A 298 -0.28 -27.69 -13.18
N SER A 299 1.04 -27.66 -13.01
CA SER A 299 1.87 -26.47 -13.21
C SER A 299 3.04 -26.74 -14.17
N LEU A 300 3.53 -25.68 -14.79
CA LEU A 300 4.78 -25.63 -15.54
C LEU A 300 5.87 -25.07 -14.63
N PHE A 301 7.07 -25.65 -14.76
CA PHE A 301 8.27 -25.18 -14.09
C PHE A 301 9.30 -24.79 -15.15
N PHE A 302 9.74 -23.54 -15.11
CA PHE A 302 10.82 -23.04 -15.93
C PHE A 302 12.04 -22.77 -15.06
N ARG A 303 13.21 -23.19 -15.55
CA ARG A 303 14.51 -22.86 -14.96
C ARG A 303 15.44 -22.44 -16.09
N SER A 304 15.95 -21.23 -16.00
CA SER A 304 16.99 -20.74 -16.91
C SER A 304 18.37 -20.93 -16.29
N TYR A 305 19.34 -21.19 -17.16
CA TYR A 305 20.76 -21.27 -16.82
C TYR A 305 21.48 -20.20 -17.62
N ARG A 306 22.41 -19.50 -16.98
CA ARG A 306 23.26 -18.49 -17.61
C ARG A 306 24.71 -18.87 -17.40
N ASP A 307 25.49 -18.79 -18.46
CA ASP A 307 26.95 -18.89 -18.42
C ASP A 307 27.54 -17.84 -19.37
N GLU A 308 28.81 -17.48 -19.18
CA GLU A 308 29.50 -16.48 -20.00
C GLU A 308 30.97 -16.86 -20.23
N GLU A 309 31.46 -16.69 -21.46
CA GLU A 309 32.87 -16.92 -21.78
C GLU A 309 33.75 -15.88 -21.09
N LYS A 310 34.66 -16.31 -20.22
CA LYS A 310 35.61 -15.40 -19.58
C LYS A 310 36.92 -15.34 -20.35
N LYS A 311 37.47 -14.14 -20.45
CA LYS A 311 38.84 -13.89 -20.91
C LYS A 311 39.72 -13.62 -19.70
N MET A 312 40.60 -14.56 -19.37
CA MET A 312 41.59 -14.40 -18.31
C MET A 312 42.92 -13.91 -18.93
N GLY A 313 43.14 -12.60 -18.86
CA GLY A 313 44.30 -11.95 -19.46
C GLY A 313 44.27 -11.95 -20.99
N THR A 314 45.44 -11.88 -21.63
CA THR A 314 45.57 -11.80 -23.10
C THR A 314 45.58 -13.17 -23.79
N LEU A 315 45.82 -14.26 -23.05
CA LEU A 315 46.15 -15.57 -23.62
C LEU A 315 45.08 -16.65 -23.40
N VAL A 316 44.27 -16.56 -22.33
CA VAL A 316 43.29 -17.61 -22.00
C VAL A 316 41.88 -17.10 -22.27
N LYS A 317 41.22 -17.69 -23.27
CA LYS A 317 39.81 -17.48 -23.60
C LYS A 317 39.06 -18.78 -23.36
N GLU A 318 37.98 -18.72 -22.61
CA GLU A 318 36.99 -19.80 -22.53
C GLU A 318 36.10 -19.77 -23.79
N ASP A 319 35.75 -20.94 -24.30
CA ASP A 319 34.96 -21.08 -25.52
C ASP A 319 33.86 -22.12 -25.29
N PHE A 320 32.65 -21.84 -25.77
CA PHE A 320 31.59 -22.84 -25.79
C PHE A 320 31.78 -23.80 -26.97
N GLY A 321 31.72 -25.10 -26.67
CA GLY A 321 31.87 -26.13 -27.67
C GLY A 321 31.70 -27.52 -27.07
N ARG A 322 31.53 -28.51 -27.94
CA ARG A 322 31.39 -29.90 -27.51
C ARG A 322 32.75 -30.47 -27.05
N PRO A 323 32.91 -30.89 -25.79
CA PRO A 323 34.18 -31.41 -25.29
C PRO A 323 34.42 -32.86 -25.75
N ASN A 324 35.66 -33.18 -26.11
CA ASN A 324 36.11 -34.53 -26.43
C ASN A 324 37.12 -35.03 -25.39
N ARG A 325 37.12 -36.34 -25.10
CA ARG A 325 38.01 -36.95 -24.10
C ARG A 325 39.49 -36.82 -24.45
N ASP A 326 39.81 -36.73 -25.73
CA ASP A 326 41.19 -36.60 -26.21
C ASP A 326 41.72 -35.16 -26.09
N SER A 327 40.82 -34.16 -26.19
CA SER A 327 41.18 -32.73 -26.21
C SER A 327 40.97 -32.02 -24.88
N THR A 328 40.10 -32.54 -24.01
CA THR A 328 39.63 -31.84 -22.81
C THR A 328 40.05 -32.57 -21.54
N LEU A 329 40.85 -31.89 -20.72
CA LEU A 329 41.25 -32.39 -19.40
C LEU A 329 40.16 -32.07 -18.35
N GLY A 330 39.88 -32.99 -17.43
CA GLY A 330 38.98 -32.74 -16.29
C GLY A 330 37.48 -32.79 -16.62
N MET A 331 37.09 -33.58 -17.63
CA MET A 331 35.69 -33.77 -18.03
C MET A 331 34.84 -34.33 -16.87
N ARG A 332 33.70 -33.70 -16.59
CA ARG A 332 32.79 -34.16 -15.52
C ARG A 332 32.05 -35.43 -15.94
N HIS A 333 31.53 -36.17 -14.96
CA HIS A 333 30.71 -37.35 -15.20
C HIS A 333 29.28 -36.94 -15.63
N GLY A 334 29.13 -36.55 -16.91
CA GLY A 334 27.85 -36.21 -17.53
C GLY A 334 27.76 -36.74 -18.97
N SER A 335 26.56 -36.71 -19.55
CA SER A 335 26.37 -37.02 -20.97
C SER A 335 26.50 -35.74 -21.80
N TYR A 336 27.52 -35.70 -22.65
CA TYR A 336 27.80 -34.59 -23.58
C TYR A 336 27.37 -34.92 -25.02
N GLU A 337 26.66 -36.03 -25.22
CA GLU A 337 26.16 -36.45 -26.53
C GLU A 337 24.94 -35.65 -26.99
N LYS A 338 24.29 -34.94 -26.06
CA LYS A 338 23.11 -34.10 -26.31
C LYS A 338 23.46 -32.66 -26.71
N LEU A 339 24.75 -32.36 -26.83
CA LEU A 339 25.23 -31.04 -27.22
C LEU A 339 25.56 -31.04 -28.70
N ASP A 340 25.18 -29.96 -29.37
CA ASP A 340 25.63 -29.64 -30.72
C ASP A 340 27.08 -29.13 -30.69
N ASP A 341 27.67 -28.88 -31.86
CA ASP A 341 29.08 -28.51 -31.98
C ASP A 341 29.41 -27.16 -31.30
N ASP A 342 28.41 -26.29 -31.16
CA ASP A 342 28.48 -25.01 -30.43
C ASP A 342 28.45 -25.17 -28.90
N GLY A 343 28.29 -26.40 -28.39
CA GLY A 343 28.27 -26.70 -26.96
C GLY A 343 26.92 -26.48 -26.29
N PHE A 344 25.85 -26.21 -27.04
CA PHE A 344 24.50 -26.03 -26.52
C PHE A 344 23.60 -27.23 -26.86
N ALA A 345 22.59 -27.46 -26.01
CA ALA A 345 21.53 -28.41 -26.33
C ALA A 345 20.42 -27.66 -27.10
N PRO A 346 19.94 -28.17 -28.23
CA PRO A 346 18.85 -27.54 -28.96
C PRO A 346 17.54 -27.52 -28.15
N PRO A 347 16.64 -26.54 -28.37
CA PRO A 347 15.36 -26.42 -27.66
C PRO A 347 14.43 -27.64 -27.74
#